data_AF-A0A1S3MZC7-F1
#
_entry.id   AF-A0A1S3MZC7-F1
#
_cell.length_a   1.000
_cell.length_b   1.000
_cell.length_c   1.000
_cell.angle_alpha   90.00
_cell.angle_beta   90.00
_cell.angle_gamma   90.00
#
_symmetry.space_group_name_H-M   'P 1'
#
loop_
_entity.id
_entity.type
_entity.pdbx_description
1 polymer ?
#
loop_
_entity_poly.entity_id
_entity_poly.type
_entity_poly.pdbx_seq_one_letter_code
_entity_poly.pdbx_strand_id
1 'polypeptide(L)'
;MKIKSKSSYHKSENTFRLLCHQDQQIQRAALECVLTYKDPNVLPYKENLERLLDDKHFKDEIVHFNISEEKAVVDASHRAQLIPLLMRVLFGRMRSKTGSKFQGKSGAVQHSSIVLRFLAGCQSEELGMFIDLLLEPVCHHGQCRAPSCHGV
;
A
#
# COMPACT_ATOMS: atom_id res chain seq x y z
N MET A 1 -11.43 16.98 25.98
CA MET A 1 -11.00 15.95 25.02
C MET A 1 -10.86 16.58 23.65
N LYS A 2 -9.62 16.74 23.15
CA LYS A 2 -9.34 17.39 21.86
C LYS A 2 -9.50 16.35 20.74
N ILE A 3 -10.58 16.47 19.98
CA ILE A 3 -10.76 15.78 18.70
C ILE A 3 -9.81 16.46 17.70
N LYS A 4 -8.55 16.03 17.68
CA LYS A 4 -7.57 16.42 16.66
C LYS A 4 -6.99 15.14 16.04
N SER A 5 -7.74 14.48 15.16
CA SER A 5 -7.16 13.39 14.35
C SER A 5 -7.79 13.20 12.97
N LYS A 6 -9.04 13.65 12.73
CA LYS A 6 -9.73 13.38 11.46
C LYS A 6 -9.49 14.39 10.33
N SER A 7 -8.83 15.53 10.58
CA SER A 7 -8.74 16.62 9.59
C SER A 7 -7.49 16.62 8.69
N SER A 8 -6.49 15.76 8.94
CA SER A 8 -5.19 15.89 8.25
C SER A 8 -5.04 15.09 6.96
N TYR A 9 -5.95 14.17 6.63
CA TYR A 9 -5.89 13.35 5.39
C TYR A 9 -7.03 13.60 4.41
N HIS A 10 -7.81 14.68 4.57
CA HIS A 10 -8.81 15.07 3.57
C HIS A 10 -8.18 15.68 2.29
N LYS A 11 -6.84 15.81 2.25
CA LYS A 11 -6.10 16.33 1.10
C LYS A 11 -5.67 15.20 0.18
N SER A 12 -6.49 15.01 -0.86
CA SER A 12 -6.33 14.16 -2.03
C SER A 12 -6.50 12.65 -1.81
N GLU A 13 -7.75 12.21 -1.65
CA GLU A 13 -8.16 10.81 -1.90
C GLU A 13 -7.54 10.26 -3.19
N ASN A 14 -7.38 11.13 -4.21
CA ASN A 14 -6.68 10.82 -5.45
C ASN A 14 -5.22 10.39 -5.26
N THR A 15 -4.43 11.00 -4.37
CA THR A 15 -3.01 10.65 -4.22
C THR A 15 -2.85 9.26 -3.64
N PHE A 16 -3.68 8.88 -2.66
CA PHE A 16 -3.67 7.53 -2.12
C PHE A 16 -4.11 6.48 -3.15
N ARG A 17 -5.02 6.83 -4.07
CA ARG A 17 -5.36 5.98 -5.21
C ARG A 17 -4.21 5.86 -6.21
N LEU A 18 -3.45 6.93 -6.44
CA LEU A 18 -2.27 6.92 -7.31
C LEU A 18 -1.11 6.08 -6.74
N LEU A 19 -1.03 5.92 -5.41
CA LEU A 19 -0.10 4.96 -4.80
C LEU A 19 -0.40 3.50 -5.12
N CYS A 20 -1.64 3.18 -5.50
CA CYS A 20 -2.03 1.85 -5.95
C CYS A 20 -1.81 1.64 -7.47
N HIS A 21 -1.31 2.66 -8.17
CA HIS A 21 -1.15 2.63 -9.61
C HIS A 21 -0.02 1.68 -10.04
N GLN A 22 -0.19 1.00 -11.18
CA GLN A 22 0.78 0.04 -11.72
C GLN A 22 2.03 0.71 -12.32
N ASP A 23 1.95 2.00 -12.67
CA ASP A 23 3.07 2.77 -13.21
C ASP A 23 3.94 3.30 -12.07
N GLN A 24 5.21 2.90 -12.08
CA GLN A 24 6.18 3.21 -11.04
C GLN A 24 6.47 4.71 -10.93
N GLN A 25 6.44 5.47 -12.03
CA GLN A 25 6.69 6.91 -12.00
C GLN A 25 5.53 7.64 -11.31
N ILE A 26 4.29 7.23 -11.62
CA ILE A 26 3.09 7.76 -10.98
C ILE A 26 3.10 7.43 -9.48
N GLN A 27 3.45 6.19 -9.13
CA GLN A 27 3.53 5.74 -7.75
C GLN A 27 4.57 6.54 -6.94
N ARG A 28 5.75 6.81 -7.52
CA ARG A 28 6.80 7.63 -6.89
C ARG A 28 6.37 9.07 -6.69
N ALA A 29 5.80 9.71 -7.72
CA ALA A 29 5.29 11.07 -7.61
C ALA A 29 4.19 11.19 -6.53
N ALA A 30 3.32 10.18 -6.42
CA ALA A 30 2.30 10.12 -5.38
C ALA A 30 2.92 9.99 -3.98
N LEU A 31 3.97 9.16 -3.81
CA LEU A 31 4.68 9.04 -2.54
C LEU A 31 5.35 10.36 -2.15
N GLU A 32 6.04 11.02 -3.08
CA GLU A 32 6.65 12.34 -2.84
C GLU A 32 5.60 13.36 -2.37
N CYS A 33 4.42 13.37 -3.02
CA CYS A 33 3.29 14.20 -2.60
C CYS A 33 2.87 13.90 -1.15
N VAL A 34 2.74 12.63 -0.76
CA VAL A 34 2.41 12.24 0.61
C VAL A 34 3.49 12.70 1.60
N LEU A 35 4.77 12.58 1.23
CA LEU A 35 5.89 12.96 2.10
C LEU A 35 5.99 14.48 2.33
N THR A 36 5.42 15.31 1.44
CA THR A 36 5.36 16.77 1.65
C THR A 36 4.58 17.19 2.90
N TYR A 37 3.67 16.34 3.38
CA TYR A 37 2.90 16.60 4.61
C TYR A 37 3.73 16.44 5.89
N LYS A 38 4.94 15.86 5.80
CA LYS A 38 5.90 15.76 6.91
C LYS A 38 5.32 15.10 8.17
N ASP A 39 4.55 14.03 7.99
CA ASP A 39 3.99 13.26 9.10
C ASP A 39 5.12 12.60 9.90
N PRO A 40 5.25 12.88 11.21
CA PRO A 40 6.31 12.31 12.05
C PRO A 40 6.25 10.78 12.14
N ASN A 41 5.08 10.16 11.92
CA ASN A 41 4.92 8.71 11.95
C ASN A 41 5.38 8.03 10.66
N VAL A 42 5.57 8.79 9.58
CA VAL A 42 5.91 8.26 8.25
C VAL A 42 7.33 8.67 7.83
N LEU A 43 7.74 9.91 8.14
CA LEU A 43 9.05 10.45 7.78
C LEU A 43 10.25 9.57 8.15
N PRO A 44 10.30 8.91 9.32
CA PRO A 44 11.41 8.01 9.67
C PRO A 44 11.63 6.88 8.67
N TYR A 45 10.59 6.49 7.94
CA TYR A 45 10.58 5.36 7.00
C TYR A 45 10.63 5.81 5.53
N LYS A 46 10.88 7.11 5.28
CA LYS A 46 10.92 7.68 3.92
C LYS A 46 11.83 6.88 3.00
N GLU A 47 13.07 6.64 3.42
CA GLU A 47 14.07 5.94 2.59
C GLU A 47 13.64 4.51 2.29
N ASN A 48 13.07 3.81 3.27
CA ASN A 48 12.52 2.45 3.08
C ASN A 48 11.41 2.46 2.03
N LEU A 49 10.45 3.39 2.15
CA LEU A 49 9.34 3.52 1.20
C LEU A 49 9.83 3.87 -0.22
N GLU A 50 10.82 4.75 -0.35
CA GLU A 50 11.41 5.09 -1.65
C GLU A 50 12.16 3.90 -2.27
N ARG A 51 12.90 3.13 -1.46
CA ARG A 51 13.61 1.92 -1.90
C ARG A 51 12.67 0.79 -2.29
N LEU A 52 11.52 0.65 -1.62
CA LEU A 52 10.48 -0.30 -2.03
C LEU A 52 9.91 0.04 -3.42
N LEU A 53 9.95 1.31 -3.83
CA LEU A 53 9.54 1.77 -5.16
C LEU A 53 10.66 1.70 -6.22
N ASP A 54 11.88 1.31 -5.84
CA ASP A 54 13.01 1.20 -6.75
C ASP A 54 13.24 -0.27 -7.15
N ASP A 55 13.19 -0.57 -8.44
CA ASP A 55 13.31 -1.95 -8.93
C ASP A 55 14.65 -2.61 -8.59
N LYS A 56 15.73 -1.83 -8.46
CA LYS A 56 17.06 -2.38 -8.15
C LYS A 56 17.15 -2.79 -6.68
N HIS A 57 16.51 -2.02 -5.80
CA HIS A 57 16.60 -2.21 -4.36
C HIS A 57 15.43 -2.98 -3.77
N PHE A 58 14.31 -3.11 -4.50
CA PHE A 58 13.06 -3.65 -3.97
C PHE A 58 13.20 -5.03 -3.33
N LYS A 59 13.92 -5.97 -3.98
CA LYS A 59 14.06 -7.34 -3.47
C LYS A 59 14.82 -7.39 -2.15
N ASP A 60 15.84 -6.55 -2.01
CA ASP A 60 16.60 -6.47 -0.77
C ASP A 60 15.75 -5.75 0.28
N GLU A 61 15.19 -4.59 -0.06
CA GLU A 61 14.44 -3.76 0.88
C GLU A 61 13.21 -4.48 1.46
N ILE A 62 12.42 -5.19 0.64
CA ILE A 62 11.21 -5.89 1.12
C ILE A 62 11.52 -7.02 2.10
N VAL A 63 12.73 -7.59 2.05
CA VAL A 63 13.18 -8.61 3.01
C VAL A 63 13.67 -7.97 4.32
N HIS A 64 14.30 -6.79 4.23
CA HIS A 64 14.86 -6.10 5.40
C HIS A 64 13.83 -5.24 6.15
N PHE A 65 12.89 -4.64 5.43
CA PHE A 65 11.86 -3.76 5.98
C PHE A 65 10.72 -4.55 6.63
N ASN A 66 11.07 -5.36 7.63
CA ASN A 66 10.14 -6.28 8.27
C ASN A 66 9.22 -5.57 9.27
N ILE A 67 7.91 -5.80 9.14
CA ILE A 67 6.88 -5.29 10.04
C ILE A 67 6.28 -6.35 10.96
N SER A 68 6.78 -7.59 10.93
CA SER A 68 6.33 -8.69 11.80
C SER A 68 6.62 -8.42 13.28
N GLU A 69 5.76 -8.87 14.18
CA GLU A 69 5.85 -8.63 15.64
C GLU A 69 7.22 -8.97 16.26
N GLU A 70 7.86 -10.05 15.84
CA GLU A 70 9.10 -10.54 16.47
C GLU A 70 10.36 -9.76 16.08
N LYS A 71 10.33 -9.02 14.96
CA LYS A 71 11.50 -8.35 14.36
C LYS A 71 11.13 -6.98 13.77
N ALA A 72 10.08 -6.35 14.28
CA ALA A 72 9.54 -5.13 13.70
C ALA A 72 10.57 -4.01 13.78
N VAL A 73 10.96 -3.48 12.62
CA VAL A 73 11.75 -2.24 12.50
C VAL A 73 10.86 -1.01 12.73
N VAL A 74 9.54 -1.21 12.74
CA VAL A 74 8.51 -0.17 12.84
C VAL A 74 7.97 -0.08 14.26
N ASP A 75 7.97 1.12 14.82
CA ASP A 75 7.39 1.42 16.13
C ASP A 75 5.86 1.27 16.11
N ALA A 76 5.29 0.69 17.17
CA ALA A 76 3.86 0.45 17.28
C ALA A 76 3.01 1.72 17.10
N SER A 77 3.50 2.87 17.60
CA SER A 77 2.81 4.16 17.49
C SER A 77 2.75 4.69 16.06
N HIS A 78 3.70 4.30 15.21
CA HIS A 78 3.78 4.73 13.82
C HIS A 78 2.89 3.88 12.89
N ARG A 79 2.62 2.63 13.27
CA ARG A 79 1.91 1.65 12.42
C ARG A 79 0.56 2.15 11.91
N ALA A 80 -0.20 2.86 12.75
CA ALA A 80 -1.53 3.34 12.40
C ALA A 80 -1.56 4.23 11.15
N GLN A 81 -0.46 4.96 10.86
CA GLN A 81 -0.34 5.78 9.65
C GLN A 81 0.53 5.13 8.58
N LEU A 82 1.59 4.42 8.98
CA LEU A 82 2.54 3.83 8.04
C LEU A 82 1.97 2.61 7.31
N ILE A 83 1.28 1.71 8.01
CA ILE A 83 0.83 0.44 7.43
C ILE A 83 -0.18 0.66 6.30
N PRO A 84 -1.22 1.52 6.43
CA PRO A 84 -2.12 1.80 5.31
C PRO A 84 -1.38 2.35 4.09
N LEU A 85 -0.30 3.11 4.28
CA LEU A 85 0.52 3.64 3.19
C LEU A 85 1.34 2.52 2.53
N LEU A 86 1.99 1.69 3.34
CA LEU A 86 2.79 0.55 2.91
C LEU A 86 1.96 -0.46 2.11
N MET A 87 0.74 -0.78 2.57
CA MET A 87 -0.14 -1.72 1.87
C MET A 87 -0.49 -1.22 0.45
N ARG A 88 -0.73 0.08 0.28
CA ARG A 88 -0.98 0.69 -1.04
C ARG A 88 0.26 0.65 -1.93
N VAL A 89 1.44 0.94 -1.36
CA VAL A 89 2.72 0.84 -2.07
C VAL A 89 2.95 -0.59 -2.57
N LEU A 90 2.83 -1.58 -1.70
CA LEU A 90 3.00 -3.00 -2.04
C LEU A 90 1.97 -3.46 -3.07
N PHE A 91 0.73 -2.98 -2.99
CA PHE A 91 -0.32 -3.28 -3.96
C PHE A 91 0.02 -2.76 -5.35
N GLY A 92 0.47 -1.51 -5.48
CA GLY A 92 0.92 -0.97 -6.78
C GLY A 92 2.14 -1.73 -7.32
N ARG A 93 3.08 -2.14 -6.45
CA ARG A 93 4.25 -2.95 -6.84
C ARG A 93 3.87 -4.32 -7.37
N MET A 94 2.90 -4.98 -6.74
CA MET A 94 2.36 -6.27 -7.21
C MET A 94 1.75 -6.15 -8.61
N ARG A 95 1.09 -5.03 -8.91
CA ARG A 95 0.45 -4.76 -10.21
C ARG A 95 1.42 -4.27 -11.28
N SER A 96 2.59 -3.77 -10.88
CA SER A 96 3.59 -3.23 -11.79
C SER A 96 4.10 -4.30 -12.75
N LYS A 97 4.16 -3.95 -14.02
CA LYS A 97 4.70 -4.82 -15.07
C LYS A 97 6.21 -4.63 -15.13
N THR A 98 6.94 -5.34 -14.28
CA THR A 98 8.40 -5.40 -14.39
C THR A 98 8.79 -6.34 -15.54
N GLY A 99 9.42 -5.78 -16.59
CA GLY A 99 9.95 -6.53 -17.73
C GLY A 99 10.11 -5.65 -18.97
N SER A 100 11.27 -5.73 -19.63
CA SER A 100 11.45 -5.21 -20.99
C SER A 100 10.36 -5.79 -21.89
N LYS A 101 9.92 -5.07 -22.94
CA LYS A 101 8.91 -5.52 -23.93
C LYS A 101 9.17 -6.92 -24.53
N PHE A 102 10.36 -7.48 -24.30
CA PHE A 102 10.84 -8.78 -24.75
C PHE A 102 10.95 -9.89 -23.67
N GLN A 103 10.91 -9.57 -22.38
CA GLN A 103 10.90 -10.59 -21.31
C GLN A 103 9.49 -10.65 -20.71
N GLY A 104 8.81 -11.77 -20.96
CA GLY A 104 7.40 -11.98 -20.67
C GLY A 104 7.02 -11.96 -19.18
N LYS A 105 5.82 -12.48 -18.90
CA LYS A 105 5.04 -12.50 -17.64
C LYS A 105 5.77 -12.88 -16.32
N SER A 106 7.07 -13.17 -16.33
CA SER A 106 7.84 -13.66 -15.18
C SER A 106 8.08 -12.61 -14.09
N GLY A 107 8.31 -11.34 -14.42
CA GLY A 107 8.64 -10.29 -13.43
C GLY A 107 7.47 -9.95 -12.49
N ALA A 108 6.26 -9.79 -13.04
CA ALA A 108 5.05 -9.54 -12.23
C ALA A 108 4.70 -10.71 -11.30
N VAL A 109 4.91 -11.96 -11.77
CA VAL A 109 4.70 -13.17 -10.95
C VAL A 109 5.71 -13.23 -9.80
N GLN A 110 6.96 -12.85 -10.05
CA GLN A 110 7.99 -12.79 -9.00
C GLN A 110 7.71 -11.71 -7.95
N HIS A 111 7.30 -10.50 -8.36
CA HIS A 111 6.96 -9.45 -7.40
C HIS A 111 5.75 -9.85 -6.56
N SER A 112 4.74 -10.45 -7.19
CA SER A 112 3.56 -10.95 -6.49
C SER A 112 3.92 -12.00 -5.44
N SER A 113 4.78 -12.97 -5.77
CA SER A 113 5.16 -14.00 -4.79
C SER A 113 5.96 -13.44 -3.61
N ILE A 114 6.84 -12.47 -3.84
CA ILE A 114 7.62 -11.83 -2.77
C ILE A 114 6.70 -10.99 -1.87
N VAL A 115 5.78 -10.21 -2.44
CA VAL A 115 4.82 -9.42 -1.66
C VAL A 115 3.89 -10.34 -0.86
N LEU A 116 3.39 -11.43 -1.44
CA LEU A 116 2.56 -12.38 -0.70
C LEU A 116 3.32 -13.03 0.47
N ARG A 117 4.61 -13.34 0.28
CA ARG A 117 5.46 -13.85 1.36
C ARG A 117 5.67 -12.81 2.47
N PHE A 118 5.80 -11.53 2.11
CA PHE A 118 5.85 -10.44 3.08
C PHE A 118 4.56 -10.33 3.88
N LEU A 119 3.42 -10.40 3.20
CA LEU A 119 2.09 -10.34 3.82
C LEU A 119 1.82 -11.51 4.77
N ALA A 120 2.40 -12.68 4.53
CA ALA A 120 2.31 -13.81 5.44
C ALA A 120 2.95 -13.55 6.82
N GLY A 121 3.81 -12.54 6.96
CA GLY A 121 4.39 -12.11 8.24
C GLY A 121 3.68 -10.92 8.90
N CYS A 122 2.59 -10.41 8.32
CA CYS A 122 1.85 -9.26 8.84
C CYS A 122 0.79 -9.69 9.87
N GLN A 123 0.32 -8.73 10.68
CA GLN A 123 -0.80 -8.97 11.59
C GLN A 123 -2.10 -9.17 10.81
N SER A 124 -3.09 -9.84 11.41
CA SER A 124 -4.35 -10.20 10.75
C SER A 124 -5.13 -8.96 10.27
N GLU A 125 -5.11 -7.89 11.06
CA GLU A 125 -5.74 -6.61 10.76
C GLU A 125 -5.10 -5.94 9.54
N GLU A 126 -3.79 -6.10 9.40
CA GLU A 126 -2.99 -5.50 8.33
C GLU A 126 -3.15 -6.24 7.02
N LEU A 127 -3.22 -7.57 7.12
CA LEU A 127 -3.60 -8.42 6.00
C LEU A 127 -5.01 -8.08 5.51
N GLY A 128 -5.96 -7.86 6.43
CA GLY A 128 -7.32 -7.41 6.11
C GLY A 128 -7.34 -6.14 5.26
N MET A 129 -6.55 -5.13 5.65
CA MET A 129 -6.41 -3.89 4.85
C MET A 129 -5.92 -4.14 3.42
N PHE A 130 -5.00 -5.09 3.23
CA PHE A 130 -4.52 -5.44 1.89
C PHE A 130 -5.58 -6.17 1.06
N ILE A 131 -6.34 -7.08 1.69
CA ILE A 131 -7.45 -7.78 1.03
C ILE A 131 -8.55 -6.78 0.63
N ASP A 132 -8.87 -5.80 1.47
CA ASP A 132 -9.83 -4.75 1.13
C ASP A 132 -9.42 -3.97 -0.13
N LEU A 133 -8.12 -3.66 -0.28
CA LEU A 133 -7.59 -3.03 -1.50
C LEU A 133 -7.73 -3.93 -2.74
N LEU A 134 -7.54 -5.25 -2.59
CA LEU A 134 -7.73 -6.21 -3.68
C LEU A 134 -9.21 -6.31 -4.11
N LEU A 135 -10.13 -6.22 -3.14
CA LEU A 135 -11.56 -6.38 -3.36
C LEU A 135 -12.27 -5.07 -3.73
N GLU A 136 -11.66 -3.91 -3.54
CA GLU A 136 -12.24 -2.59 -3.83
C GLU A 136 -12.94 -2.50 -5.21
N PRO A 137 -12.37 -3.01 -6.33
CA PRO A 137 -13.04 -2.98 -7.64
C PRO A 137 -14.27 -3.90 -7.70
N VAL A 138 -14.27 -4.99 -6.93
CA VAL A 138 -15.34 -6.01 -6.93
C VAL A 138 -16.50 -5.59 -6.04
N CYS A 139 -16.21 -4.92 -4.92
CA CYS A 139 -17.22 -4.40 -4.00
C CYS A 139 -18.17 -3.40 -4.66
N HIS A 140 -17.70 -2.61 -5.64
CA HIS A 140 -18.53 -1.71 -6.44
C HIS A 140 -19.54 -2.45 -7.34
N HIS A 141 -19.26 -3.70 -7.73
CA HIS A 141 -20.19 -4.52 -8.52
C HIS A 141 -21.27 -5.20 -7.68
N GLY A 142 -21.05 -5.40 -6.37
CA GLY A 142 -22.03 -6.01 -5.46
C GLY A 142 -23.19 -5.10 -5.07
N GLN A 143 -23.04 -3.78 -5.18
CA GLN A 143 -24.06 -2.80 -4.77
C GLN A 143 -25.13 -2.51 -5.84
N CYS A 144 -24.99 -3.05 -7.06
CA CYS A 144 -25.99 -2.89 -8.13
C CYS A 144 -27.19 -3.86 -8.04
N ARG A 145 -27.34 -4.68 -6.98
CA ARG A 145 -28.39 -5.72 -6.94
C ARG A 145 -29.17 -5.88 -5.64
N ALA A 146 -29.37 -4.80 -4.90
CA ALA A 146 -30.46 -4.73 -3.94
C ALA A 146 -31.49 -3.70 -4.42
N PRO A 147 -32.59 -4.09 -5.09
CA PRO A 147 -33.75 -3.21 -5.12
C PRO A 147 -34.16 -3.02 -3.67
N SER A 148 -34.11 -1.77 -3.21
CA SER A 148 -34.69 -1.37 -1.95
C SER A 148 -36.17 -1.72 -1.99
N CYS A 149 -36.56 -2.83 -1.37
CA CYS A 149 -37.95 -3.06 -1.01
C CYS A 149 -38.30 -2.03 0.07
N HIS A 150 -38.67 -0.82 -0.36
CA HIS A 150 -39.44 0.07 0.48
C HIS A 150 -40.79 -0.59 0.72
N GLY A 151 -41.05 -0.91 1.99
CA GLY A 151 -42.35 -1.31 2.47
C GLY A 151 -43.36 -0.18 2.24
N VAL A 152 -44.53 -0.59 1.76
CA VAL A 152 -45.82 0.07 1.99
C VAL A 152 -46.74 -1.01 2.55
#